data_AF-A4CTL6-F1
#
_entry.id   AF-A4CTL6-F1
#
_cell.length_a   1.000
_cell.length_b   1.000
_cell.length_c   1.000
_cell.angle_alpha   90.00
_cell.angle_beta   90.00
_cell.angle_gamma   90.00
#
_symmetry.space_group_name_H-M   'P 1'
#
loop_
_entity.id
_entity.type
_entity.pdbx_description
1 polymer ?
#
loop_
_entity_poly.entity_id
_entity_poly.type
_entity_poly.pdbx_seq_one_letter_code
_entity_poly.pdbx_strand_id
1 'polypeptide(L)' 'MGQRRDAEYCDLNAIAPELSKSLLAWWEVHGRKDPALKPWMFKADGLWPDPDDLLDPYGVLVAEVMRCSAA' A
#
# COMPACT_ATOMS: atom_id res chain seq x y z
N MET A 1 36.31 7.70 -22.62
CA MET A 1 35.23 6.70 -22.60
C MET A 1 34.64 6.67 -21.20
N GLY A 2 33.72 7.58 -20.90
CA GLY A 2 33.23 7.78 -19.54
C GLY A 2 32.11 8.80 -19.51
N GLN A 3 31.04 8.54 -20.27
CA GLN A 3 29.85 9.38 -20.24
C GLN A 3 28.67 8.57 -20.76
N ARG A 4 27.83 8.07 -19.85
CA ARG A 4 26.43 7.62 -20.00
C ARG A 4 26.07 6.62 -18.91
N ARG A 5 25.90 7.06 -17.66
CA ARG A 5 25.12 6.32 -16.64
C ARG A 5 24.29 7.24 -15.73
N ASP A 6 24.11 8.50 -16.09
CA ASP A 6 23.53 9.51 -15.18
C ASP A 6 22.15 10.01 -15.64
N ALA A 7 21.59 9.44 -16.72
CA ALA A 7 20.30 9.85 -17.30
C ALA A 7 19.11 8.96 -16.89
N GLU A 8 19.28 8.02 -15.95
CA GLU A 8 18.29 6.97 -15.62
C GLU A 8 17.78 7.03 -14.18
N TYR A 9 17.88 8.19 -13.52
CA TYR A 9 17.01 8.50 -12.40
C TYR A 9 16.15 9.67 -12.87
N CYS A 10 15.06 9.38 -13.59
CA CYS A 10 13.93 10.31 -13.61
C CYS A 10 13.73 10.74 -12.16
N ASP A 11 13.74 12.04 -11.88
CA ASP A 11 13.58 12.53 -10.53
C ASP A 11 12.28 11.93 -9.99
N LEU A 12 12.41 10.91 -9.14
CA LEU A 12 11.28 10.14 -8.65
C LEU A 12 10.33 11.07 -7.90
N ASN A 13 10.84 12.17 -7.34
CA ASN A 13 10.03 13.19 -6.70
C ASN A 13 9.20 13.98 -7.71
N ALA A 14 9.74 14.26 -8.90
CA ALA A 14 9.03 14.97 -9.96
C ALA A 14 7.88 14.15 -10.56
N ILE A 15 8.00 12.81 -10.57
CA ILE A 15 6.93 11.91 -11.04
C ILE A 15 6.12 11.28 -9.90
N ALA A 16 6.49 11.52 -8.64
CA ALA A 16 5.85 10.90 -7.49
C ALA A 16 4.33 11.13 -7.43
N PRO A 17 3.80 12.34 -7.73
CA PRO A 17 2.36 12.57 -7.71
C PRO A 17 1.61 11.72 -8.75
N GLU A 18 2.11 11.67 -9.98
CA GLU A 18 1.53 10.91 -11.09
C GLU A 18 1.63 9.41 -10.82
N LEU A 19 2.79 8.95 -10.37
CA LEU A 19 3.03 7.56 -10.01
C LEU A 19 2.10 7.12 -8.86
N SER A 20 1.96 7.95 -7.82
CA SER A 20 1.06 7.66 -6.70
C SER A 20 -0.38 7.51 -7.17
N LYS A 21 -0.87 8.41 -8.03
CA LYS A 21 -2.22 8.32 -8.61
C LYS A 21 -2.40 7.05 -9.44
N SER A 22 -1.44 6.71 -10.29
CA SER A 22 -1.50 5.48 -11.10
C SER A 22 -1.50 4.21 -10.24
N LEU A 23 -0.68 4.18 -9.20
CA LEU A 23 -0.64 3.05 -8.26
C LEU A 23 -1.93 2.92 -7.46
N LEU A 24 -2.52 4.03 -7.00
CA LEU A 24 -3.81 4.04 -6.31
C LEU A 24 -4.93 3.54 -7.23
N ALA A 25 -5.01 4.04 -8.47
CA ALA A 25 -6.01 3.59 -9.44
C ALA A 25 -5.87 2.08 -9.75
N TRP A 26 -4.64 1.58 -9.88
CA TRP A 26 -4.41 0.14 -10.04
C TRP A 26 -4.83 -0.64 -8.79
N TRP A 27 -4.48 -0.14 -7.61
CA TRP A 27 -4.82 -0.78 -6.33
C TRP A 27 -6.33 -0.79 -6.06
N GLU A 28 -7.08 0.21 -6.53
CA GLU A 28 -8.54 0.21 -6.39
C GLU A 28 -9.19 -0.98 -7.11
N VAL A 29 -8.67 -1.37 -8.27
CA VAL A 29 -9.18 -2.46 -9.11
C VAL A 29 -8.60 -3.82 -8.71
N HIS A 30 -7.31 -3.87 -8.39
CA HIS A 30 -6.57 -5.13 -8.18
C HIS A 30 -6.12 -5.35 -6.73
N GLY A 31 -6.37 -4.40 -5.84
CA GLY A 31 -6.00 -4.46 -4.45
C GLY A 31 -6.71 -5.60 -3.73
N ARG A 32 -5.95 -6.28 -2.87
CA ARG A 32 -6.48 -7.37 -2.03
C ARG A 32 -7.32 -6.77 -0.90
N LYS A 33 -8.57 -6.42 -1.22
CA LYS A 33 -9.62 -5.97 -0.30
C LYS A 33 -10.54 -7.14 0.04
N ASP A 34 -9.95 -8.19 0.61
CA ASP A 34 -10.63 -9.46 0.91
C ASP A 34 -10.55 -9.74 2.42
N PRO A 35 -11.70 -9.89 3.12
CA PRO A 35 -11.73 -10.13 4.56
C PRO A 35 -11.14 -11.48 4.96
N ALA A 36 -11.13 -12.47 4.07
CA ALA A 36 -10.48 -13.75 4.33
C ALA A 36 -8.96 -13.65 4.30
N LEU A 37 -8.41 -12.66 3.59
CA LEU A 37 -6.96 -12.44 3.45
C LEU A 37 -6.42 -11.37 4.41
N LYS A 38 -7.23 -10.37 4.75
CA LYS A 38 -6.84 -9.22 5.59
C LYS A 38 -7.95 -8.81 6.55
N PRO A 39 -8.35 -9.66 7.50
CA PRO A 39 -9.44 -9.33 8.42
C PRO A 39 -9.16 -8.07 9.26
N TRP A 40 -7.90 -7.75 9.56
CA TRP A 40 -7.49 -6.55 10.31
C TRP A 40 -7.67 -5.22 9.56
N MET A 41 -7.99 -5.26 8.26
CA MET A 41 -8.26 -4.08 7.43
C MET A 41 -9.75 -3.77 7.30
N PHE A 42 -10.62 -4.56 7.91
CA PHE A 42 -12.07 -4.37 7.86
C PHE A 42 -12.58 -3.79 9.18
N LYS A 43 -13.63 -2.98 9.08
CA LYS A 43 -14.36 -2.48 10.25
C LYS A 43 -15.11 -3.64 10.94
N ALA A 44 -15.57 -3.39 12.16
CA ALA A 44 -16.33 -4.39 12.93
C ALA A 44 -17.63 -4.84 12.24
N ASP A 45 -18.18 -4.01 11.35
CA ASP A 45 -19.34 -4.31 10.51
C ASP A 45 -18.99 -5.14 9.25
N GLY A 46 -17.71 -5.47 9.05
CA GLY A 46 -17.22 -6.23 7.90
C GLY A 46 -17.10 -5.41 6.62
N LEU A 47 -17.23 -4.08 6.69
CA LEU A 47 -17.04 -3.19 5.55
C LEU A 47 -15.58 -2.75 5.42
N TRP A 48 -15.18 -2.47 4.17
CA TRP A 48 -13.92 -1.79 3.91
C TRP A 48 -14.03 -0.33 4.42
N PRO A 49 -13.04 0.18 5.15
CA PRO A 49 -13.05 1.55 5.67
C PRO A 49 -13.01 2.59 4.55
N ASP A 50 -13.65 3.73 4.77
CA ASP A 50 -13.41 4.93 3.97
C ASP A 50 -12.00 5.50 4.25
N PRO A 51 -11.45 6.37 3.39
CA PRO A 51 -10.09 6.91 3.56
C PRO A 51 -9.85 7.61 4.91
N ASP A 52 -10.90 8.21 5.48
CA ASP A 52 -10.85 8.94 6.75
C ASP A 52 -11.24 8.07 7.96
N ASP A 53 -11.69 6.83 7.73
CA ASP A 53 -12.04 5.91 8.82
C ASP A 53 -10.77 5.39 9.50
N LEU A 54 -10.77 5.43 10.83
CA LEU A 54 -9.69 4.85 11.63
C LEU A 54 -9.83 3.33 11.70
N LEU A 55 -8.75 2.64 11.30
CA LEU A 55 -8.56 1.22 11.59
C LEU A 55 -8.08 1.01 13.02
N ASP A 56 -8.39 -0.15 13.59
CA ASP A 56 -7.84 -0.55 14.88
C ASP A 56 -6.32 -0.70 14.80
N PRO A 57 -5.53 0.16 15.49
CA PRO A 57 -4.08 0.10 15.41
C PRO A 57 -3.52 -1.22 15.95
N TYR A 58 -4.20 -1.86 16.90
CA TYR A 58 -3.74 -3.11 17.50
C TYR A 58 -3.85 -4.28 16.51
N GLY A 59 -4.99 -4.44 15.84
CA GLY A 59 -5.16 -5.44 14.78
C GLY A 59 -4.13 -5.32 13.66
N VAL A 60 -3.82 -4.08 13.23
CA VAL A 60 -2.78 -3.83 12.21
C VAL A 60 -1.39 -4.23 12.72
N LEU A 61 -1.02 -3.85 13.95
CA LEU A 61 0.28 -4.19 14.54
C LEU A 61 0.49 -5.71 14.61
N VAL A 62 -0.51 -6.45 15.10
CA VAL A 62 -0.44 -7.91 15.21
C VAL A 62 -0.21 -8.55 13.84
N ALA A 63 -0.91 -8.08 12.80
CA ALA A 63 -0.77 -8.60 11.45
C ALA A 63 0.63 -8.37 10.86
N GLU A 64 1.22 -7.19 11.06
CA GLU A 64 2.57 -6.87 10.59
C GLU A 64 3.63 -7.71 11.34
N VAL A 65 3.52 -7.85 12.67
CA VAL A 65 4.44 -8.70 13.45
C VAL A 65 4.38 -10.15 12.99
N MET A 66 3.18 -10.71 12.81
CA MET A 66 3.02 -12.09 12.35
C MET A 66 3.60 -12.29 10.96
N ARG A 67 3.41 -11.33 10.04
CA ARG A 67 3.99 -11.37 8.68
C ARG A 67 5.51 -11.27 8.68
N CYS A 68 6.10 -10.43 9.52
CA CYS A 68 7.55 -10.32 9.63
C CYS A 68 8.19 -11.58 10.22
N SER A 69 7.48 -12.30 11.09
CA SER A 69 7.98 -13.53 11.71
C SER A 69 7.91 -14.77 10.80
N ALA A 70 7.18 -14.68 9.70
CA ALA A 70 7.04 -15.75 8.70
C ALA A 70 8.04 -15.65 7.53
N ALA A 71 8.96 -14.67 7.58
CA ALA A 71 9.96 -14.37 6.54
C ALA A 71 11.35 -14.93 6.87
#